data_AF-A0A1H5LMC7-F1
#
_entry.id   AF-A0A1H5LMC7-F1
#
_cell.length_a   1.000
_cell.length_b   1.000
_cell.length_c   1.000
_cell.angle_alpha   90.00
_cell.angle_beta   90.00
_cell.angle_gamma   90.00
#
_symmetry.space_group_name_H-M   'P 1'
#
loop_
_entity.id
_entity.type
_entity.pdbx_description
1 polymer ?
#
loop_
_entity_poly.entity_id
_entity_poly.type
_entity_poly.pdbx_seq_one_letter_code
_entity_poly.pdbx_strand_id
1 'polypeptide(L)'
;MRADGLRTITLSEGLVPRFASQPSALVTFVASGALALVLPNGPRLEFGSGDVLFTDVAAGATLTAHAGRQTHLLQIGVEADWPGATSGLDVPATIIPRRGGLPKVKRIVRGTDSRSYFADFEELFSAPEGDWSPPCRIDGFRFICWEDSDLDWRMGAIDHMAVVLSGEMQMDIGGTRASAEVFRAGDICLGEAPASGPHRARFLGATYVATLALHRLG
;
A
#
# COMPACT_ATOMS: atom_id res chain seq x y z
N MET A 1 2.50 -7.17 17.09
CA MET A 1 1.38 -6.55 16.36
C MET A 1 0.75 -7.64 15.51
N ARG A 2 -0.43 -8.12 15.91
CA ARG A 2 -1.24 -9.00 15.06
C ARG A 2 -2.09 -8.10 14.17
N ALA A 3 -1.92 -8.22 12.88
CA ALA A 3 -2.80 -7.58 11.91
C ALA A 3 -3.77 -8.64 11.37
N ASP A 4 -5.04 -8.27 11.20
CA ASP A 4 -6.12 -9.19 10.76
C ASP A 4 -6.05 -9.51 9.25
N GLY A 5 -4.92 -9.20 8.63
CA GLY A 5 -4.64 -9.42 7.23
C GLY A 5 -4.85 -8.17 6.37
N LEU A 6 -4.34 -8.27 5.15
CA LEU A 6 -4.47 -7.33 4.07
C LEU A 6 -5.62 -7.76 3.17
N ARG A 7 -6.54 -6.84 2.88
CA ARG A 7 -7.54 -6.99 1.82
C ARG A 7 -7.48 -5.81 0.86
N THR A 8 -8.00 -6.02 -0.34
CA THR A 8 -7.96 -5.05 -1.44
C THR A 8 -9.31 -4.97 -2.11
N ILE A 9 -9.60 -3.85 -2.77
CA ILE A 9 -10.83 -3.67 -3.53
C ILE A 9 -10.58 -2.73 -4.71
N THR A 10 -11.25 -3.01 -5.82
CA THR A 10 -11.34 -2.15 -7.00
C THR A 10 -12.75 -1.59 -7.09
N LEU A 11 -12.88 -0.27 -7.28
CA LEU A 11 -14.15 0.44 -7.23
C LEU A 11 -14.34 1.35 -8.44
N SER A 12 -15.53 1.30 -9.04
CA SER A 12 -16.08 2.42 -9.79
C SER A 12 -16.59 3.53 -8.86
N GLU A 13 -16.99 4.64 -9.47
CA GLU A 13 -17.57 5.77 -8.75
C GLU A 13 -18.85 5.37 -8.01
N GLY A 14 -18.90 5.61 -6.70
CA GLY A 14 -20.06 5.24 -5.90
C GLY A 14 -19.75 5.01 -4.42
N LEU A 15 -20.68 4.32 -3.74
CA LEU A 15 -20.53 3.93 -2.34
C LEU A 15 -19.48 2.81 -2.22
N VAL A 16 -18.62 2.88 -1.20
CA VAL A 16 -17.71 1.77 -0.88
C VAL A 16 -18.40 0.77 0.05
N PRO A 17 -18.77 -0.42 -0.43
CA PRO A 17 -19.48 -1.38 0.40
C PRO A 17 -18.56 -1.90 1.50
N ARG A 18 -19.11 -2.05 2.71
CA ARG A 18 -18.41 -2.72 3.83
C ARG A 18 -17.03 -2.11 4.15
N PHE A 19 -16.86 -0.80 3.93
CA PHE A 19 -15.58 -0.09 4.09
C PHE A 19 -14.93 -0.35 5.46
N ALA A 20 -15.71 -0.29 6.54
CA ALA A 20 -15.26 -0.55 7.90
C ALA A 20 -16.02 -1.72 8.54
N SER A 21 -16.25 -2.79 7.79
CA SER A 21 -17.02 -3.95 8.26
C SER A 21 -16.22 -4.95 9.10
N GLN A 22 -14.93 -4.74 9.28
CA GLN A 22 -14.08 -5.64 10.07
C GLN A 22 -14.20 -5.31 11.56
N PRO A 23 -14.05 -6.30 12.46
CA PRO A 23 -14.15 -6.08 13.90
C PRO A 23 -12.94 -5.35 14.50
N SER A 24 -11.87 -5.14 13.73
CA SER A 24 -10.67 -4.40 14.11
C SER A 24 -10.66 -2.96 13.61
N ALA A 25 -9.77 -2.16 14.20
CA ALA A 25 -9.42 -0.87 13.62
C ALA A 25 -8.70 -1.10 12.29
N LEU A 26 -8.80 -0.14 11.38
CA LEU A 26 -8.38 -0.33 9.99
C LEU A 26 -7.44 0.80 9.57
N VAL A 27 -6.34 0.42 8.92
CA VAL A 27 -5.49 1.35 8.16
C VAL A 27 -5.79 1.13 6.70
N THR A 28 -6.31 2.16 6.03
CA THR A 28 -6.64 2.13 4.60
C THR A 28 -5.65 2.99 3.83
N PHE A 29 -5.09 2.42 2.77
CA PHE A 29 -4.24 3.08 1.80
C PHE A 29 -5.03 3.33 0.52
N VAL A 30 -4.98 4.56 0.01
CA VAL A 30 -5.53 4.88 -1.32
C VAL A 30 -4.42 4.67 -2.34
N ALA A 31 -4.41 3.54 -3.05
CA ALA A 31 -3.40 3.27 -4.08
C ALA A 31 -3.64 4.10 -5.35
N SER A 32 -4.91 4.32 -5.69
CA SER A 32 -5.28 5.19 -6.81
C SER A 32 -6.72 5.66 -6.69
N GLY A 33 -7.09 6.63 -7.53
CA GLY A 33 -8.43 7.22 -7.56
C GLY A 33 -8.61 8.23 -6.43
N ALA A 34 -9.85 8.35 -5.98
CA ALA A 34 -10.24 9.29 -4.92
C ALA A 34 -11.19 8.59 -3.95
N LEU A 35 -11.02 8.87 -2.66
CA LEU A 35 -11.90 8.39 -1.62
C LEU A 35 -12.41 9.60 -0.83
N ALA A 36 -13.71 9.68 -0.63
CA ALA A 36 -14.33 10.67 0.23
C ALA A 36 -15.00 9.98 1.41
N LEU A 37 -14.74 10.47 2.62
CA LEU A 37 -15.43 10.02 3.83
C LEU A 37 -16.40 11.10 4.29
N VAL A 38 -17.65 10.70 4.54
CA VAL A 38 -18.69 11.55 5.11
C VAL A 38 -18.90 11.09 6.55
N LEU A 39 -18.49 11.94 7.49
CA LEU A 39 -18.67 11.74 8.93
C LEU A 39 -20.08 12.18 9.36
N PRO A 40 -20.71 11.52 10.35
CA PRO A 40 -21.97 11.98 10.91
C PRO A 40 -21.83 13.41 11.44
N ASN A 41 -22.58 14.35 10.87
CA ASN A 41 -22.54 15.78 11.24
C ASN A 41 -21.16 16.44 11.09
N GLY A 42 -20.25 15.84 10.32
CA GLY A 42 -18.88 16.32 10.14
C GLY A 42 -18.58 16.79 8.72
N PRO A 43 -17.37 17.32 8.49
CA PRO A 43 -16.92 17.66 7.15
C PRO A 43 -16.76 16.40 6.28
N ARG A 44 -16.88 16.60 4.97
CA ARG A 44 -16.41 15.64 3.98
C ARG A 44 -14.88 15.70 3.94
N LEU A 45 -14.23 14.56 4.15
CA LEU A 45 -12.79 14.41 4.04
C LEU A 45 -12.47 13.75 2.70
N GLU A 46 -11.46 14.26 1.98
CA GLU A 46 -11.06 13.75 0.67
C GLU A 46 -9.63 13.23 0.71
N PHE A 47 -9.43 12.09 0.07
CA PHE A 47 -8.19 11.35 0.05
C PHE A 47 -7.86 10.95 -1.40
N GLY A 48 -6.61 11.14 -1.79
CA GLY A 48 -6.05 10.79 -3.09
C GLY A 48 -4.97 9.72 -2.99
N SER A 49 -4.32 9.44 -4.12
CA SER A 49 -3.28 8.39 -4.19
C SER A 49 -2.11 8.68 -3.23
N GLY A 50 -1.74 7.68 -2.43
CA GLY A 50 -0.71 7.77 -1.39
C GLY A 50 -1.25 8.12 0.00
N ASP A 51 -2.49 8.62 0.10
CA ASP A 51 -3.08 8.95 1.40
C ASP A 51 -3.37 7.69 2.21
N VAL A 52 -3.19 7.87 3.53
CA VAL A 52 -3.42 6.83 4.53
C VAL A 52 -4.40 7.38 5.55
N LEU A 53 -5.39 6.58 5.89
CA LEU A 53 -6.37 6.92 6.91
C LEU A 53 -6.51 5.78 7.92
N PHE A 54 -6.71 6.17 9.17
CA PHE A 54 -7.01 5.27 10.26
C PHE A 54 -8.50 5.36 10.59
N THR A 55 -9.17 4.22 10.67
CA THR A 55 -10.56 4.09 11.08
C THR A 55 -10.62 3.25 12.34
N ASP A 56 -11.02 3.85 13.46
CA ASP A 56 -11.28 3.08 14.67
C ASP A 56 -12.58 2.26 14.55
N VAL A 57 -12.73 1.26 15.43
CA VAL A 57 -13.88 0.33 15.41
C VAL A 57 -15.23 1.07 15.61
N ALA A 58 -15.26 2.12 16.43
CA ALA A 58 -16.49 2.86 16.75
C ALA A 58 -16.93 3.76 15.59
N ALA A 59 -15.98 4.44 14.94
CA ALA A 59 -16.19 5.28 13.77
C ALA A 59 -16.69 4.45 12.58
N GLY A 60 -16.20 3.21 12.44
CA GLY A 60 -16.53 2.30 11.35
C GLY A 60 -18.03 2.09 11.12
N ALA A 61 -18.82 2.07 12.19
CA ALA A 61 -20.26 1.84 12.11
C ALA A 61 -21.08 3.03 11.57
N THR A 62 -20.48 4.22 11.52
CA THR A 62 -21.22 5.47 11.24
C THR A 62 -20.70 6.26 10.05
N LEU A 63 -19.51 5.92 9.54
CA LEU A 63 -18.92 6.58 8.40
C LEU A 63 -19.52 6.06 7.09
N THR A 64 -19.73 6.98 6.14
CA THR A 64 -20.05 6.62 4.75
C THR A 64 -18.84 6.92 3.87
N ALA A 65 -18.38 5.94 3.12
CA ALA A 65 -17.26 6.08 2.19
C ALA A 65 -17.77 6.11 0.74
N HIS A 66 -17.27 7.05 -0.06
CA HIS A 66 -17.54 7.18 -1.48
C HIS A 66 -16.24 7.12 -2.28
N ALA A 67 -16.16 6.22 -3.25
CA ALA A 67 -15.07 6.15 -4.20
C ALA A 67 -15.36 7.03 -5.43
N GLY A 68 -14.31 7.64 -5.96
CA GLY A 68 -14.27 8.15 -7.32
C GLY A 68 -14.00 7.02 -8.33
N ARG A 69 -13.91 7.36 -9.61
CA ARG A 69 -13.65 6.37 -10.66
C ARG A 69 -12.28 5.69 -10.49
N GLN A 70 -12.24 4.39 -10.75
CA GLN A 70 -11.00 3.57 -10.76
C GLN A 70 -10.23 3.65 -9.44
N THR A 71 -10.97 3.62 -8.32
CA THR A 71 -10.36 3.69 -6.99
C THR A 71 -9.88 2.32 -6.57
N HIS A 72 -8.62 2.25 -6.14
CA HIS A 72 -8.02 1.03 -5.61
C HIS A 72 -7.62 1.27 -4.16
N LEU A 73 -8.14 0.46 -3.25
CA LEU A 73 -7.85 0.57 -1.83
C LEU A 73 -7.17 -0.70 -1.33
N LEU A 74 -6.22 -0.51 -0.42
CA LEU A 74 -5.68 -1.58 0.41
C LEU A 74 -6.10 -1.29 1.84
N GLN A 75 -6.43 -2.33 2.58
CA GLN A 75 -6.83 -2.19 3.98
C GLN A 75 -6.21 -3.29 4.81
N ILE A 76 -5.60 -2.90 5.92
CA ILE A 76 -5.10 -3.82 6.93
C ILE A 76 -5.85 -3.62 8.24
N GLY A 77 -6.19 -4.73 8.89
CA GLY A 77 -6.68 -4.69 10.27
C GLY A 77 -5.52 -4.50 11.25
N VAL A 78 -5.73 -3.66 12.26
CA VAL A 78 -4.74 -3.36 13.30
C VAL A 78 -5.38 -3.46 14.69
N GLU A 79 -4.53 -3.61 15.71
CA GLU A 79 -4.96 -3.61 17.12
C GLU A 79 -5.64 -2.26 17.45
N ALA A 80 -6.66 -2.30 18.32
CA ALA A 80 -7.51 -1.14 18.60
C ALA A 80 -6.77 0.04 19.26
N ASP A 81 -5.62 -0.22 19.87
CA ASP A 81 -4.76 0.77 20.50
C ASP A 81 -3.67 1.32 19.57
N TRP A 82 -3.60 0.87 18.31
CA TRP A 82 -2.69 1.41 17.29
C TRP A 82 -3.06 2.86 16.91
N PRO A 83 -2.10 3.79 16.71
CA PRO A 83 -0.64 3.62 16.66
C PRO A 83 0.06 3.63 18.04
N GLY A 84 -0.67 3.53 19.14
CA GLY A 84 -0.13 3.57 20.51
C GLY A 84 -0.06 4.99 21.07
N ALA A 85 -0.17 5.11 22.39
CA ALA A 85 -0.24 6.41 23.09
C ALA A 85 1.03 7.29 22.97
N THR A 86 2.14 6.74 22.51
CA THR A 86 3.43 7.44 22.35
C THR A 86 3.72 7.86 20.92
N SER A 87 2.82 7.57 19.97
CA SER A 87 3.02 7.94 18.58
C SER A 87 2.84 9.44 18.38
N GLY A 88 3.86 10.07 17.81
CA GLY A 88 3.82 11.48 17.41
C GLY A 88 3.21 11.66 16.02
N LEU A 89 2.71 12.86 15.75
CA LEU A 89 2.39 13.27 14.40
C LEU A 89 3.69 13.52 13.65
N ASP A 90 3.83 12.92 12.49
CA ASP A 90 4.94 13.24 11.59
C ASP A 90 4.70 14.59 10.91
N VAL A 91 5.78 15.28 10.56
CA VAL A 91 5.72 16.58 9.86
C VAL A 91 5.42 16.30 8.38
N PRO A 92 4.51 17.04 7.74
CA PRO A 92 4.23 16.86 6.32
C PRO A 92 5.51 17.02 5.50
N ALA A 93 5.97 15.93 4.89
CA ALA A 93 7.02 16.01 3.90
C ALA A 93 6.48 16.54 2.57
N THR A 94 7.40 16.82 1.64
CA THR A 94 7.06 17.20 0.27
C THR A 94 6.32 16.06 -0.41
N ILE A 95 4.98 16.07 -0.32
CA ILE A 95 4.13 15.16 -1.06
C ILE A 95 4.28 15.53 -2.53
N ILE A 96 4.86 14.63 -3.32
CA ILE A 96 4.75 14.69 -4.78
C ILE A 96 3.51 13.86 -5.12
N PRO A 97 2.31 14.48 -5.21
CA PRO A 97 1.10 13.73 -5.48
C PRO A 97 1.20 13.09 -6.86
N ARG A 98 0.74 11.85 -6.96
CA ARG A 98 0.52 11.21 -8.24
C ARG A 98 -0.60 11.96 -8.97
N ARG A 99 -0.32 12.44 -10.18
CA ARG A 99 -1.35 13.05 -11.04
C ARG A 99 -1.98 11.98 -11.94
N GLY A 100 -3.13 11.45 -11.52
CA GLY A 100 -3.98 10.56 -12.32
C GLY A 100 -3.40 9.17 -12.61
N GLY A 101 -4.24 8.31 -13.21
CA GLY A 101 -3.86 6.99 -13.71
C GLY A 101 -3.93 5.83 -12.68
N LEU A 102 -3.90 4.61 -13.22
CA LEU A 102 -3.93 3.35 -12.45
C LEU A 102 -2.61 3.12 -11.70
N PRO A 103 -2.64 2.53 -10.50
CA PRO A 103 -1.44 2.29 -9.72
C PRO A 103 -0.46 1.41 -10.48
N LYS A 104 0.83 1.71 -10.44
CA LYS A 104 1.84 0.75 -10.88
C LYS A 104 1.91 -0.33 -9.81
N VAL A 105 1.47 -1.53 -10.16
CA VAL A 105 1.46 -2.69 -9.27
C VAL A 105 2.36 -3.75 -9.89
N LYS A 106 3.56 -3.88 -9.36
CA LYS A 106 4.59 -4.79 -9.88
C LYS A 106 5.04 -5.77 -8.83
N ARG A 107 5.48 -6.94 -9.27
CA ARG A 107 6.24 -7.91 -8.47
C ARG A 107 7.61 -8.18 -9.08
N ILE A 108 8.57 -8.56 -8.23
CA ILE A 108 9.90 -8.99 -8.63
C ILE A 108 9.92 -10.52 -8.62
N VAL A 109 10.04 -11.12 -9.80
CA VAL A 109 10.06 -12.57 -10.01
C VAL A 109 11.40 -13.04 -10.54
N ARG A 110 11.73 -14.31 -10.32
CA ARG A 110 12.92 -14.95 -10.91
C ARG A 110 12.56 -15.70 -12.19
N GLY A 111 13.22 -15.35 -13.28
CA GLY A 111 13.09 -16.05 -14.55
C GLY A 111 13.85 -17.38 -14.57
N THR A 112 13.62 -18.16 -15.63
CA THR A 112 14.29 -19.44 -15.87
C THR A 112 15.80 -19.29 -16.09
N ASP A 113 16.26 -18.11 -16.51
CA ASP A 113 17.67 -17.77 -16.67
C ASP A 113 18.36 -17.33 -15.35
N SER A 114 17.67 -17.48 -14.22
CA SER A 114 18.11 -17.07 -12.89
C SER A 114 18.28 -15.56 -12.70
N ARG A 115 17.75 -14.72 -13.59
CA ARG A 115 17.70 -13.26 -13.40
C ARG A 115 16.37 -12.84 -12.80
N SER A 116 16.37 -11.66 -12.18
CA SER A 116 15.16 -11.03 -11.64
C SER A 116 14.51 -10.15 -12.69
N TYR A 117 13.18 -10.11 -12.69
CA TYR A 117 12.36 -9.32 -13.62
C TYR A 117 11.24 -8.63 -12.87
N PHE A 118 10.83 -7.46 -13.36
CA PHE A 118 9.54 -6.89 -13.00
C PHE A 118 8.45 -7.56 -13.83
N ALA A 119 7.42 -8.04 -13.14
CA ALA A 119 6.18 -8.50 -13.76
C ALA A 119 5.01 -7.67 -13.20
N ASP A 120 3.95 -7.53 -13.99
CA ASP A 120 2.67 -7.03 -13.47
C ASP A 120 2.15 -7.95 -12.37
N PHE A 121 1.52 -7.35 -11.36
CA PHE A 121 0.93 -8.06 -10.23
C PHE A 121 -0.55 -7.72 -10.07
N GLU A 122 -1.29 -8.06 -11.12
CA GLU A 122 -2.74 -7.82 -11.22
C GLU A 122 -3.52 -8.65 -10.20
N GLU A 123 -2.94 -9.77 -9.74
CA GLU A 123 -3.55 -10.67 -8.76
C GLU A 123 -3.85 -9.96 -7.42
N LEU A 124 -3.12 -8.88 -7.10
CA LEU A 124 -3.37 -8.07 -5.91
C LEU A 124 -4.78 -7.47 -5.88
N PHE A 125 -5.36 -7.17 -7.05
CA PHE A 125 -6.69 -6.59 -7.22
C PHE A 125 -7.61 -7.50 -8.05
N SER A 126 -7.49 -8.82 -7.86
CA SER A 126 -8.20 -9.84 -8.64
C SER A 126 -9.67 -10.07 -8.25
N ALA A 127 -10.11 -9.54 -7.11
CA ALA A 127 -11.51 -9.66 -6.70
C ALA A 127 -12.44 -8.94 -7.70
N PRO A 128 -13.68 -9.42 -7.90
CA PRO A 128 -14.68 -8.69 -8.68
C PRO A 128 -14.82 -7.24 -8.21
N GLU A 129 -15.06 -6.32 -9.15
CA GLU A 129 -15.24 -4.91 -8.83
C GLU A 129 -16.37 -4.72 -7.81
N GLY A 130 -16.11 -3.91 -6.77
CA GLY A 130 -17.03 -3.69 -5.66
C GLY A 130 -16.94 -4.74 -4.55
N ASP A 131 -16.17 -5.82 -4.73
CA ASP A 131 -15.95 -6.83 -3.70
C ASP A 131 -14.55 -6.77 -3.11
N TRP A 132 -14.49 -6.86 -1.77
CA TRP A 132 -13.24 -7.02 -1.06
C TRP A 132 -12.64 -8.40 -1.34
N SER A 133 -11.34 -8.44 -1.64
CA SER A 133 -10.59 -9.69 -1.71
C SER A 133 -10.59 -10.41 -0.35
N PRO A 134 -10.45 -11.76 -0.36
CA PRO A 134 -10.21 -12.51 0.87
C PRO A 134 -8.96 -11.97 1.59
N PRO A 135 -9.01 -11.79 2.93
CA PRO A 135 -7.85 -11.30 3.66
C PRO A 135 -6.63 -12.21 3.50
N CYS A 136 -5.51 -11.64 3.08
CA CYS A 136 -4.19 -12.25 3.10
C CYS A 136 -3.52 -11.99 4.44
N ARG A 137 -2.98 -13.02 5.09
CA ARG A 137 -2.29 -12.85 6.37
C ARG A 137 -1.02 -11.99 6.20
N ILE A 138 -0.83 -11.04 7.11
CA ILE A 138 0.40 -10.25 7.23
C ILE A 138 1.04 -10.48 8.60
N ASP A 139 2.36 -10.61 8.66
CA ASP A 139 3.11 -10.76 9.92
C ASP A 139 3.41 -9.40 10.57
N GLY A 140 3.27 -8.32 9.81
CA GLY A 140 3.36 -6.96 10.32
C GLY A 140 3.51 -5.94 9.21
N PHE A 141 3.52 -4.68 9.60
CA PHE A 141 3.80 -3.56 8.71
C PHE A 141 4.54 -2.45 9.45
N ARG A 142 5.16 -1.55 8.69
CA ARG A 142 5.84 -0.35 9.21
C ARG A 142 5.70 0.80 8.23
N PHE A 143 5.61 2.01 8.78
CA PHE A 143 5.85 3.24 8.04
C PHE A 143 7.33 3.60 8.16
N ILE A 144 7.97 3.91 7.05
CA ILE A 144 9.38 4.28 7.00
C ILE A 144 9.53 5.51 6.12
N CYS A 145 10.32 6.47 6.60
CA CYS A 145 10.80 7.59 5.82
C CYS A 145 12.28 7.40 5.52
N TRP A 146 12.65 7.63 4.27
CA TRP A 146 14.03 7.69 3.80
C TRP A 146 14.28 9.04 3.15
N GLU A 147 15.45 9.62 3.42
CA GLU A 147 15.90 10.86 2.81
C GLU A 147 17.17 10.61 2.00
N ASP A 148 17.09 10.76 0.67
CA ASP A 148 18.23 10.64 -0.26
C ASP A 148 19.13 9.42 0.01
N SER A 149 18.49 8.26 0.16
CA SER A 149 19.16 7.04 0.62
C SER A 149 19.13 5.92 -0.42
N ASP A 150 20.05 4.98 -0.25
CA ASP A 150 20.22 3.83 -1.11
C ASP A 150 20.21 2.58 -0.23
N LEU A 151 19.27 1.67 -0.50
CA LEU A 151 19.05 0.47 0.29
C LEU A 151 19.29 -0.76 -0.58
N ASP A 152 20.23 -1.61 -0.15
CA ASP A 152 20.26 -3.00 -0.57
C ASP A 152 19.02 -3.69 0.03
N TRP A 153 17.92 -3.70 -0.72
CA TRP A 153 16.70 -4.33 -0.29
C TRP A 153 16.88 -5.84 -0.49
N ARG A 154 17.32 -6.49 0.59
CA ARG A 154 17.48 -7.95 0.66
C ARG A 154 16.25 -8.53 1.28
N MET A 155 15.53 -9.33 0.51
CA MET A 155 14.35 -10.03 0.99
C MET A 155 14.78 -11.15 1.93
N GLY A 156 14.13 -11.20 3.09
CA GLY A 156 14.29 -12.30 4.04
C GLY A 156 13.56 -13.56 3.57
N ALA A 157 13.07 -14.34 4.52
CA ALA A 157 12.34 -15.58 4.26
C ALA A 157 10.86 -15.38 3.88
N ILE A 158 10.36 -14.15 3.84
CA ILE A 158 8.94 -13.80 3.65
C ILE A 158 8.79 -12.75 2.55
N ASP A 159 7.60 -12.70 1.95
CA ASP A 159 7.29 -11.70 0.93
C ASP A 159 7.14 -10.33 1.58
N HIS A 160 7.63 -9.30 0.90
CA HIS A 160 7.53 -7.92 1.37
C HIS A 160 6.91 -7.07 0.28
N MET A 161 5.90 -6.29 0.66
CA MET A 161 5.26 -5.34 -0.21
C MET A 161 5.58 -3.93 0.28
N ALA A 162 6.09 -3.08 -0.61
CA ALA A 162 6.14 -1.64 -0.40
C ALA A 162 4.93 -0.98 -1.06
N VAL A 163 4.28 -0.09 -0.31
CA VAL A 163 3.31 0.88 -0.83
C VAL A 163 3.95 2.25 -0.67
N VAL A 164 4.25 2.92 -1.79
CA VAL A 164 4.82 4.27 -1.74
C VAL A 164 3.73 5.26 -1.38
N LEU A 165 3.95 6.07 -0.36
CA LEU A 165 2.96 7.02 0.17
C LEU A 165 3.26 8.43 -0.34
N SER A 166 4.54 8.80 -0.42
CA SER A 166 5.01 10.04 -0.99
C SER A 166 6.47 9.92 -1.44
N GLY A 167 6.94 10.87 -2.25
CA GLY A 167 8.29 10.85 -2.81
C GLY A 167 8.44 9.90 -4.00
N GLU A 168 9.68 9.52 -4.30
CA GLU A 168 10.01 8.67 -5.43
C GLU A 168 10.97 7.55 -5.01
N MET A 169 10.54 6.31 -5.21
CA MET A 169 11.34 5.11 -4.99
C MET A 169 11.72 4.52 -6.35
N GLN A 170 13.00 4.59 -6.72
CA GLN A 170 13.53 3.88 -7.88
C GLN A 170 14.05 2.51 -7.45
N MET A 171 13.56 1.44 -8.08
CA MET A 171 14.00 0.07 -7.84
C MET A 171 14.82 -0.45 -9.02
N ASP A 172 16.06 -0.81 -8.77
CA ASP A 172 16.96 -1.45 -9.74
C ASP A 172 17.00 -2.97 -9.49
N ILE A 173 16.65 -3.77 -10.49
CA ILE A 173 16.84 -5.23 -10.49
C ILE A 173 18.05 -5.62 -11.36
N GLY A 174 18.89 -6.53 -10.89
CA GLY A 174 20.02 -7.05 -11.69
C GLY A 174 21.21 -6.09 -11.86
N GLY A 175 21.32 -5.03 -11.05
CA GLY A 175 22.52 -4.20 -10.94
C GLY A 175 22.79 -3.23 -12.10
N THR A 176 21.86 -3.10 -13.05
CA THR A 176 21.97 -2.12 -14.15
C THR A 176 20.82 -1.12 -14.12
N ARG A 177 21.08 0.16 -14.40
CA ARG A 177 20.04 1.21 -14.45
C ARG A 177 19.01 1.00 -15.58
N ALA A 178 19.32 0.18 -16.58
CA ALA A 178 18.42 -0.08 -17.71
C ALA A 178 17.19 -0.92 -17.31
N SER A 179 17.22 -1.58 -16.15
CA SER A 179 16.12 -2.37 -15.60
C SER A 179 15.51 -1.71 -14.37
N ALA A 180 15.58 -0.37 -14.29
CA ALA A 180 15.02 0.39 -13.19
C ALA A 180 13.52 0.68 -13.39
N GLU A 181 12.73 0.53 -12.34
CA GLU A 181 11.35 1.00 -12.29
C GLU A 181 11.20 2.10 -11.24
N VAL A 182 10.45 3.14 -11.56
CA VAL A 182 10.17 4.26 -10.66
C VAL A 182 8.77 4.12 -10.08
N PHE A 183 8.66 4.11 -8.75
CA PHE A 183 7.42 4.02 -7.98
C PHE A 183 7.16 5.35 -7.25
N ARG A 184 5.92 5.80 -7.29
CA ARG A 184 5.43 7.06 -6.69
C ARG A 184 4.22 6.81 -5.81
N ALA A 185 3.69 7.86 -5.18
CA ALA A 185 2.50 7.80 -4.33
C ALA A 185 1.38 6.90 -4.90
N GLY A 186 1.00 5.89 -4.13
CA GLY A 186 0.02 4.86 -4.44
C GLY A 186 0.53 3.65 -5.24
N ASP A 187 1.76 3.69 -5.75
CA ASP A 187 2.39 2.55 -6.43
C ASP A 187 2.83 1.47 -5.42
N ILE A 188 2.86 0.24 -5.92
CA ILE A 188 3.05 -0.96 -5.12
C ILE A 188 4.12 -1.85 -5.76
N CYS A 189 5.08 -2.28 -4.95
CA CYS A 189 6.11 -3.23 -5.36
C CYS A 189 6.12 -4.42 -4.40
N LEU A 190 5.94 -5.63 -4.92
CA LEU A 190 6.10 -6.88 -4.18
C LEU A 190 7.46 -7.51 -4.48
N GLY A 191 8.25 -7.79 -3.46
CA GLY A 191 9.33 -8.76 -3.54
C GLY A 191 8.84 -10.14 -3.10
N GLU A 192 9.06 -11.16 -3.91
CA GLU A 192 8.75 -12.55 -3.53
C GLU A 192 9.99 -13.26 -2.95
N ALA A 193 9.84 -13.92 -1.81
CA ALA A 193 10.88 -14.69 -1.17
C ALA A 193 10.81 -16.19 -1.52
N PRO A 194 11.95 -16.89 -1.64
CA PRO A 194 13.33 -16.38 -1.71
C PRO A 194 13.75 -15.99 -3.14
N ALA A 195 12.80 -15.91 -4.08
CA ALA A 195 13.07 -15.93 -5.51
C ALA A 195 13.66 -14.60 -6.04
N SER A 196 13.25 -13.45 -5.49
CA SER A 196 13.46 -12.12 -6.09
C SER A 196 14.92 -11.67 -6.30
N GLY A 197 15.93 -12.37 -5.78
CA GLY A 197 17.34 -12.02 -5.98
C GLY A 197 17.71 -10.64 -5.40
N PRO A 198 18.97 -10.18 -5.56
CA PRO A 198 19.37 -8.87 -5.06
C PRO A 198 18.72 -7.74 -5.88
N HIS A 199 18.09 -6.80 -5.18
CA HIS A 199 17.57 -5.56 -5.73
C HIS A 199 18.01 -4.37 -4.86
N ARG A 200 18.06 -3.20 -5.48
CA ARG A 200 18.52 -1.97 -4.85
C ARG A 200 17.46 -0.89 -5.01
N ALA A 201 17.03 -0.31 -3.89
CA ALA A 201 16.06 0.77 -3.87
C ALA A 201 16.78 2.10 -3.60
N ARG A 202 16.57 3.08 -4.47
CA ARG A 202 16.97 4.47 -4.27
C ARG A 202 15.74 5.29 -3.91
N PHE A 203 15.85 6.08 -2.85
CA PHE A 203 14.82 6.98 -2.38
C PHE A 203 15.28 8.40 -2.66
N LEU A 204 14.53 9.14 -3.48
CA LEU A 204 14.90 10.48 -3.93
C LEU A 204 14.11 11.53 -3.14
N GLY A 205 14.83 12.39 -2.42
CA GLY A 205 14.25 13.28 -1.41
C GLY A 205 13.62 12.50 -0.24
N ALA A 206 12.74 13.18 0.51
CA ALA A 206 11.96 12.56 1.58
C ALA A 206 10.88 11.64 0.98
N THR A 207 11.11 10.33 1.06
CA THR A 207 10.24 9.29 0.49
C THR A 207 9.65 8.43 1.60
N TYR A 208 8.33 8.35 1.63
CA TYR A 208 7.56 7.62 2.65
C TYR A 208 6.99 6.36 2.05
N VAL A 209 7.15 5.25 2.76
CA VAL A 209 6.69 3.94 2.31
C VAL A 209 6.08 3.19 3.48
N ALA A 210 4.96 2.52 3.22
CA ALA A 210 4.50 1.45 4.08
C ALA A 210 5.06 0.12 3.59
N THR A 211 5.82 -0.58 4.44
CA THR A 211 6.32 -1.92 4.15
C THR A 211 5.47 -2.94 4.89
N LEU A 212 4.92 -3.92 4.20
CA LEU A 212 4.14 -5.03 4.75
C LEU A 212 4.90 -6.34 4.57
N ALA A 213 4.92 -7.17 5.60
CA ALA A 213 5.43 -8.53 5.57
C ALA A 213 4.26 -9.49 5.36
N LEU A 214 4.21 -10.16 4.20
CA LEU A 214 3.07 -10.96 3.75
C LEU A 214 3.38 -12.46 3.84
N HIS A 215 2.36 -13.25 4.18
CA HIS A 215 2.35 -14.67 3.80
C HIS A 215 2.04 -14.74 2.30
N ARG A 216 2.61 -15.73 1.59
CA ARG A 216 2.43 -15.87 0.14
C ARG A 216 0.98 -15.64 -0.26
N LEU A 217 0.79 -14.73 -1.20
CA LEU A 217 -0.47 -14.56 -1.92
C LEU A 217 -0.61 -15.81 -2.80
N GLY A 218 -1.56 -16.68 -2.44
CA GLY A 218 -1.77 -17.99 -3.06
C GLY A 218 -2.39 -17.92 -4.45
#